data_AF-A0A1Y4CT08-F1
#
_entry.id   AF-A0A1Y4CT08-F1
#
_cell.length_a   1.000
_cell.length_b   1.000
_cell.length_c   1.000
_cell.angle_alpha   90.00
_cell.angle_beta   90.00
_cell.angle_gamma   90.00
#
_symmetry.space_group_name_H-M   'P 1'
#
loop_
_entity.id
_entity.type
_entity.pdbx_description
1 polymer ?
#
loop_
_entity_poly.entity_id
_entity_poly.type
_entity_poly.pdbx_seq_one_letter_code
_entity_poly.pdbx_strand_id
1 'polypeptide(L)'
;MSFFDILKVQKEGLEGLASVGTIGLHMVSGPLVGVVIGYFLDRWLETSPWFKLIFLFIGIGAGFLNVYMDSKILIARMNRDRKLSRSNEAVPEEEQTSHHADPK
;
A
#
# COMPACT_ATOMS: atom_id res chain seq x y z
N MET A 1 25.70 25.99 -17.53
CA MET A 1 24.99 24.84 -16.92
C MET A 1 25.63 23.57 -17.44
N SER A 2 26.10 22.70 -16.56
CA SER A 2 26.79 21.48 -16.97
C SER A 2 25.77 20.48 -17.53
N PHE A 3 26.09 19.80 -18.63
CA PHE A 3 25.28 18.70 -19.17
C PHE A 3 24.99 17.63 -18.10
N PHE A 4 25.92 17.44 -17.17
CA PHE A 4 25.77 16.52 -16.04
C PHE A 4 24.76 16.98 -14.98
N ASP A 5 24.44 18.28 -14.88
CA ASP A 5 23.41 18.79 -13.96
C ASP A 5 21.99 18.41 -14.44
N ILE A 6 21.79 18.37 -15.76
CA ILE A 6 20.50 18.00 -16.39
C ILE A 6 20.20 16.51 -16.20
N LEU A 7 21.23 15.65 -16.24
CA LEU A 7 21.08 14.21 -16.01
C LEU A 7 20.80 13.84 -14.55
N LYS A 8 21.23 14.66 -13.59
CA LYS A 8 21.01 14.40 -12.16
C LYS A 8 19.57 14.73 -11.74
N VAL A 9 19.00 15.79 -12.30
CA VAL A 9 17.58 16.17 -12.15
C VAL A 9 16.63 15.06 -12.65
N GLN A 10 17.01 14.33 -13.70
CA GLN A 10 16.22 13.21 -14.21
C GLN A 10 16.18 12.02 -13.24
N LYS A 11 17.22 11.75 -12.44
CA LYS A 11 17.23 10.61 -11.51
C LYS A 11 16.23 10.78 -10.36
N GLU A 12 16.12 11.99 -9.82
CA GLU A 12 15.12 12.31 -8.77
C GLU A 12 13.69 12.22 -9.32
N GLY A 13 13.47 12.68 -10.56
CA GLY A 13 12.21 12.48 -11.27
C GLY A 13 11.92 10.99 -11.53
N LEU A 14 12.93 10.20 -11.87
CA LEU A 14 12.80 8.77 -12.16
C LEU A 14 12.45 7.95 -10.92
N GLU A 15 12.99 8.30 -9.75
CA GLU A 15 12.67 7.62 -8.49
C GLU A 15 11.20 7.85 -8.08
N GLY A 16 10.69 9.07 -8.23
CA GLY A 16 9.28 9.38 -8.03
C GLY A 16 8.38 8.64 -9.03
N LEU A 17 8.75 8.62 -10.31
CA LEU A 17 8.03 7.90 -11.36
C LEU A 17 8.05 6.38 -11.14
N ALA A 18 9.18 5.82 -10.69
CA ALA A 18 9.29 4.40 -10.36
C ALA A 18 8.39 4.04 -9.18
N SER A 19 8.37 4.87 -8.12
CA SER A 19 7.48 4.66 -6.97
C SER A 19 6.00 4.66 -7.37
N VAL A 20 5.56 5.67 -8.12
CA VAL A 20 4.17 5.77 -8.59
C VAL A 20 3.82 4.62 -9.55
N GLY A 21 4.74 4.25 -10.45
CA GLY A 21 4.57 3.12 -11.35
C GLY A 21 4.42 1.79 -10.62
N THR A 22 5.16 1.60 -9.52
CA THR A 22 5.08 0.37 -8.70
C THR A 22 3.72 0.24 -8.02
N ILE A 23 3.15 1.35 -7.53
CA ILE A 23 1.80 1.40 -6.95
C ILE A 23 0.75 1.07 -8.03
N GLY A 24 0.89 1.62 -9.24
CA GLY A 24 0.03 1.28 -10.37
C GLY A 24 0.12 -0.20 -10.75
N LEU A 25 1.32 -0.77 -10.75
CA LEU A 25 1.57 -2.19 -11.02
C LEU A 25 0.91 -3.10 -9.97
N HIS A 26 0.95 -2.76 -8.68
CA HIS A 26 0.23 -3.50 -7.64
C HIS A 26 -1.27 -3.57 -7.95
N MET A 27 -1.86 -2.46 -8.39
CA MET A 27 -3.27 -2.38 -8.71
C MET A 27 -3.66 -3.18 -9.96
N VAL A 28 -2.78 -3.22 -10.97
CA VAL A 28 -3.03 -3.90 -12.25
C VAL A 28 -2.63 -5.38 -12.23
N SER A 29 -1.73 -5.80 -11.33
CA SER A 29 -1.19 -7.17 -11.26
C SER A 29 -2.28 -8.25 -11.09
N GLY A 30 -3.27 -8.02 -10.21
CA GLY A 30 -4.37 -8.97 -9.96
C GLY A 30 -5.26 -9.22 -11.17
N PRO A 31 -5.85 -8.17 -11.78
CA PRO A 31 -6.62 -8.29 -13.02
C PRO A 31 -5.79 -8.90 -14.17
N LEU A 32 -4.53 -8.52 -14.30
CA LEU A 32 -3.63 -9.04 -15.34
C LEU A 32 -3.47 -10.56 -15.22
N VAL A 33 -3.18 -11.06 -14.01
CA VAL A 33 -3.05 -12.50 -13.76
C VAL A 33 -4.37 -13.23 -14.01
N GLY A 34 -5.51 -12.67 -13.59
CA GLY A 34 -6.84 -13.23 -13.85
C GLY A 34 -7.15 -13.38 -15.34
N VAL A 35 -6.82 -12.36 -16.15
CA VAL A 35 -7.00 -12.40 -17.61
C VAL A 35 -6.07 -13.40 -18.27
N VAL A 36 -4.79 -13.46 -17.86
CA VAL A 36 -3.81 -14.42 -18.41
C VAL A 36 -4.26 -15.86 -18.14
N ILE A 37 -4.66 -16.16 -16.91
CA ILE A 37 -5.17 -17.50 -16.54
C ILE A 37 -6.47 -17.80 -17.30
N GLY A 38 -7.41 -16.85 -17.32
CA GLY A 38 -8.68 -16.99 -18.04
C GLY A 38 -8.49 -17.25 -19.52
N TYR A 39 -7.52 -16.59 -20.17
CA TYR A 39 -7.19 -16.80 -21.58
C TYR A 39 -6.63 -18.20 -21.84
N PHE A 40 -5.73 -18.68 -20.97
CA PHE A 40 -5.13 -20.01 -21.13
C PHE A 40 -6.16 -21.12 -20.95
N LEU A 41 -7.08 -20.95 -19.99
CA LEU A 41 -8.18 -21.89 -19.74
C LEU A 41 -9.19 -21.93 -20.89
N ASP A 42 -9.56 -20.77 -21.43
CA ASP A 42 -10.48 -20.65 -22.57
C ASP A 42 -9.90 -21.32 -23.83
N ARG A 43 -8.57 -21.24 -24.02
CA ARG A 43 -7.85 -21.91 -25.11
C ARG A 43 -7.83 -23.43 -24.94
N TRP A 44 -7.81 -23.92 -23.70
CA TRP A 44 -7.70 -25.35 -23.40
C TRP A 44 -9.05 -26.06 -23.41
N LEU A 45 -10.13 -25.37 -23.01
CA LEU A 45 -11.49 -25.93 -22.98
C LEU A 45 -12.33 -25.69 -24.25
N GLU A 46 -11.85 -24.87 -25.21
CA GLU A 46 -12.60 -24.42 -26.40
C GLU A 46 -13.99 -23.82 -26.10
N THR A 47 -14.29 -23.56 -24.83
CA THR A 47 -15.48 -22.84 -24.40
C THR A 47 -15.27 -21.38 -24.75
N SER A 48 -15.76 -20.97 -25.92
CA SER A 48 -15.82 -19.57 -26.36
C SER A 48 -16.31 -18.64 -25.22
N PRO A 49 -16.01 -17.33 -25.23
CA PRO A 49 -15.23 -16.55 -24.26
C PRO A 49 -15.77 -16.42 -22.81
N TRP A 50 -16.59 -17.36 -22.34
CA TRP A 50 -17.28 -17.32 -21.05
C TRP A 50 -16.31 -17.41 -19.87
N PHE A 51 -15.27 -18.24 -19.97
CA PHE A 51 -14.29 -18.38 -18.88
C PHE A 51 -13.43 -17.15 -18.73
N LYS A 52 -13.00 -16.52 -19.83
CA LYS A 52 -12.34 -15.21 -19.81
C LYS A 52 -13.18 -14.15 -19.10
N LEU A 53 -14.49 -14.13 -19.33
CA LEU A 53 -15.38 -13.13 -18.72
C LEU A 53 -15.52 -13.34 -17.21
N ILE A 54 -15.73 -14.58 -16.77
CA ILE A 54 -15.82 -14.91 -15.33
C ILE A 54 -14.49 -14.61 -14.63
N PHE A 55 -13.37 -15.05 -15.21
CA PHE A 55 -12.04 -14.79 -14.65
C PHE A 55 -11.65 -13.31 -14.68
N LEU A 56 -12.16 -12.54 -15.65
CA LEU A 56 -12.01 -11.09 -15.67
C LEU A 56 -12.71 -10.45 -14.48
N PHE A 57 -13.98 -10.79 -14.20
CA PHE A 57 -14.69 -10.27 -13.03
C PHE A 57 -14.04 -10.70 -11.72
N ILE A 58 -13.56 -11.94 -11.62
CA ILE A 58 -12.81 -12.43 -10.46
C ILE A 58 -11.49 -11.66 -10.32
N GLY A 59 -10.75 -11.44 -11.41
CA GLY A 59 -9.49 -10.69 -11.40
C GLY A 59 -9.70 -9.22 -11.00
N ILE A 60 -10.76 -8.59 -11.49
CA ILE A 60 -11.17 -7.24 -11.07
C ILE A 60 -11.51 -7.22 -9.58
N GLY A 61 -12.31 -8.18 -9.11
CA GLY A 61 -12.66 -8.31 -7.68
C GLY A 61 -11.45 -8.54 -6.78
N ALA A 62 -10.50 -9.38 -7.22
CA ALA A 62 -9.24 -9.62 -6.52
C ALA A 62 -8.36 -8.35 -6.46
N GLY A 63 -8.31 -7.57 -7.55
CA GLY A 63 -7.62 -6.28 -7.57
C GLY A 63 -8.19 -5.29 -6.56
N PHE A 64 -9.52 -5.15 -6.50
CA PHE A 64 -10.19 -4.32 -5.49
C PHE A 64 -9.97 -4.81 -4.07
N LEU A 65 -9.98 -6.13 -3.84
CA LEU A 65 -9.76 -6.71 -2.52
C LEU A 65 -8.34 -6.44 -2.02
N ASN A 66 -7.34 -6.45 -2.91
CA ASN A 66 -5.94 -6.16 -2.57
C ASN A 66 -5.78 -4.70 -2.11
N VAL A 67 -6.35 -3.75 -2.86
CA VAL A 67 -6.35 -2.31 -2.51
C VAL A 67 -7.11 -2.05 -1.20
N TYR A 68 -8.25 -2.74 -1.01
CA TYR A 68 -9.04 -2.60 0.21
C TYR A 68 -8.27 -3.10 1.44
N MET A 69 -7.50 -4.18 1.30
CA MET A 69 -6.63 -4.69 2.36
C MET A 69 -5.52 -3.69 2.72
N ASP A 70 -4.82 -3.15 1.70
CA ASP A 70 -3.76 -2.15 1.89
C ASP A 70 -4.30 -0.88 2.59
N SER A 71 -5.48 -0.43 2.20
CA SER A 71 -6.14 0.73 2.79
C SER A 71 -6.50 0.51 4.26
N LYS A 72 -6.98 -0.68 4.63
CA LYS A 72 -7.30 -1.02 6.03
C LYS A 72 -6.06 -1.06 6.91
N ILE A 73 -4.93 -1.58 6.41
CA ILE A 73 -3.68 -1.65 7.15
C ILE A 73 -3.18 -0.25 7.52
N LEU A 74 -3.33 0.71 6.61
CA LEU A 74 -3.00 2.12 6.85
C LEU A 74 -3.91 2.76 7.90
N ILE A 75 -5.23 2.58 7.78
CA ILE A 75 -6.20 3.19 8.71
C ILE A 75 -6.07 2.61 10.12
N ALA A 76 -5.75 1.31 10.24
CA ALA A 76 -5.54 0.65 11.53
C ALA A 76 -4.30 1.17 12.27
N ARG A 77 -3.27 1.66 11.56
CA ARG A 77 -2.07 2.26 12.18
C ARG A 77 -2.32 3.67 12.69
N MET A 78 -3.06 4.49 11.94
CA MET A 78 -3.35 5.88 12.35
C MET A 78 -4.14 5.98 13.67
N ASN A 79 -4.91 4.96 14.03
CA ASN A 79 -5.64 4.92 15.31
C ASN A 79 -4.80 4.41 16.48
N ARG A 80 -3.74 3.64 16.23
CA ARG A 80 -2.86 3.12 17.28
C ARG A 80 -1.90 4.20 17.76
N ASP A 81 -1.36 4.98 16.82
CA ASP A 81 -0.46 6.10 17.13
C ASP A 81 -1.21 7.21 17.88
N ARG A 82 -2.46 7.52 17.49
CA ARG A 82 -3.31 8.45 18.27
C ARG A 82 -3.61 7.97 19.69
N LYS A 83 -3.71 6.67 19.94
CA LYS A 83 -3.89 6.13 21.31
C LYS A 83 -2.60 6.17 22.12
N LEU A 84 -1.45 5.92 21.51
CA LEU A 84 -0.14 6.03 22.15
C LEU A 84 0.19 7.48 22.52
N SER A 85 -0.03 8.43 21.61
CA SER A 85 0.14 9.87 21.89
C SER A 85 -0.82 10.34 22.98
N ARG A 86 -2.09 9.92 22.96
CA ARG A 86 -3.03 10.24 24.06
C ARG A 86 -2.68 9.56 25.38
N SER A 87 -2.08 8.37 25.37
CA SER A 87 -1.69 7.67 26.59
C SER A 87 -0.47 8.30 27.25
N ASN A 88 0.50 8.79 26.47
CA ASN A 88 1.65 9.54 27.01
C ASN A 88 1.27 10.95 27.45
N GLU A 89 0.24 11.56 26.83
CA GLU A 89 -0.22 12.92 27.17
C GLU A 89 -1.25 12.94 28.31
N ALA A 90 -1.92 11.82 28.58
CA ALA A 90 -2.86 11.67 29.69
C ALA A 90 -2.22 11.18 31.00
N VAL A 91 -0.89 11.07 31.07
CA VAL A 91 -0.14 10.91 32.31
C VAL A 91 0.28 12.32 32.74
N PRO A 92 -0.43 12.97 33.69
CA PRO A 92 0.01 14.25 34.23
C PRO A 92 1.39 14.05 34.86
N GLU A 93 2.26 15.04 34.73
CA GLU A 93 3.65 15.08 35.22
C GLU A 93 3.82 14.88 36.75
N GLU A 94 2.77 14.49 37.47
CA GLU A 94 2.75 14.34 38.93
C GLU A 94 3.48 13.07 39.42
N GLU A 95 3.76 12.09 38.57
CA GLU A 95 4.49 10.88 38.98
C GLU A 95 6.02 11.04 38.95
N GLN A 96 6.55 12.12 38.37
CA GLN A 96 8.01 12.41 38.36
C GLN A 96 8.47 13.36 39.47
N THR A 97 7.58 14.12 40.12
CA THR A 97 7.95 15.05 41.21
C THR A 97 7.96 14.40 42.59
N SER A 98 7.35 13.21 42.75
CA SER A 98 7.27 12.49 44.04
C SER A 98 8.59 11.84 44.49
N HIS A 99 9.57 11.68 43.59
CA HIS A 99 10.84 11.02 43.92
C HIS A 99 12.02 11.99 44.17
N HIS A 100 11.76 13.31 44.30
CA HIS A 100 12.79 14.32 44.57
C HIS A 100 12.52 15.21 45.81
N ALA A 101 11.60 14.84 46.70
CA ALA A 101 11.46 15.51 48.00
C ALA A 101 12.30 14.80 49.08
N ASP A 102 13.29 15.54 49.57
CA ASP A 102 14.36 15.30 50.56
C ASP A 102 13.94 14.54 51.85
N PRO A 103 14.87 13.94 52.62
CA PRO A 103 15.52 14.76 53.66
C PRO A 103 16.97 14.36 54.04
N LYS A 104 17.85 15.37 54.15
CA LYS A 104 18.79 15.52 55.27
C LYS A 104 18.90 16.96 55.74
#